data_AF-A0A7W9UIJ0-F1
#
_entry.id   AF-A0A7W9UIJ0-F1
#
_cell.length_a   1.000
_cell.length_b   1.000
_cell.length_c   1.000
_cell.angle_alpha   90.00
_cell.angle_beta   90.00
_cell.angle_gamma   90.00
#
_symmetry.space_group_name_H-M   'P 1'
#
loop_
_entity.id
_entity.type
_entity.pdbx_description
1 polymer ?
#
loop_
_entity_poly.entity_id
_entity_poly.type
_entity_poly.pdbx_seq_one_letter_code
_entity_poly.pdbx_strand_id
1 'polypeptide(L)'
;MTAELLVLLIVVVTALAFDFTNGFHDTANAMATSIATGALRPRTAVLLSGSLNLIGAFLSVEVAATVAEGIVRLNEVGGPDLLEIVFAGLVGGILWNLVTWLLGLPSSSSHALFGGLIGATIAALGWNGVIWSAGKQGVISKIVLPAVLAPVVAALVAAIATWLVYRITRSSDEKVVNRGFRWGQIGSASLVSLAHGTNDAQKTMGIIFLALIAYGSRSPSDSLPLWVIVSCAVAIAAGTSLGGWRIIRTLGKGLVDITPPQGLAAESTSAAIILTSAHFGLPLSTTQTVTGSILGTGLGRGAEVRWQVLGRMVVAWVLTLPLAGVVGAICWGLAHGIGGLAGVLVVFAVLIALATIMWLRSRRAPVHASNVNAEWGELPSPGAAGPASATAPPSEAAAHGDPVSRDGESTRGSAPSQPPVRRP
;
A
#
# COMPACT_ATOMS: atom_id res chain seq x y z
N MET A 1 -37.90 -7.82 -4.13
CA MET A 1 -36.83 -6.82 -3.90
C MET A 1 -37.05 -5.69 -4.89
N THR A 2 -37.04 -4.43 -4.46
CA THR A 2 -37.15 -3.27 -5.38
C THR A 2 -35.85 -3.11 -6.16
N ALA A 3 -35.91 -2.46 -7.33
CA ALA A 3 -34.73 -2.20 -8.16
C ALA A 3 -33.67 -1.38 -7.40
N GLU A 4 -34.11 -0.41 -6.60
CA GLU A 4 -33.26 0.44 -5.76
C GLU A 4 -32.51 -0.37 -4.69
N LEU A 5 -33.17 -1.35 -4.07
CA LEU A 5 -32.52 -2.24 -3.10
C LEU A 5 -31.43 -3.08 -3.78
N LEU A 6 -31.67 -3.54 -5.02
CA LEU A 6 -30.65 -4.26 -5.79
C LEU A 6 -29.45 -3.36 -6.13
N VAL A 7 -29.70 -2.11 -6.53
CA VAL A 7 -28.63 -1.13 -6.77
C VAL A 7 -27.82 -0.89 -5.49
N LEU A 8 -28.48 -0.68 -4.34
CA LEU A 8 -27.81 -0.54 -3.06
C LEU A 8 -26.92 -1.75 -2.74
N LEU A 9 -27.43 -2.98 -2.91
CA LEU A 9 -26.65 -4.19 -2.67
C LEU A 9 -25.42 -4.27 -3.59
N ILE A 10 -25.57 -3.91 -4.86
CA ILE A 10 -24.44 -3.84 -5.80
C ILE A 10 -23.42 -2.79 -5.36
N VAL A 11 -23.86 -1.62 -4.90
CA VAL A 11 -22.98 -0.57 -4.37
C VAL A 11 -22.20 -1.09 -3.15
N VAL A 12 -22.88 -1.75 -2.20
CA VAL A 12 -22.25 -2.32 -1.00
C VAL A 12 -21.22 -3.38 -1.38
N VAL A 13 -21.56 -4.32 -2.26
CA VAL A 13 -20.62 -5.35 -2.74
C VAL A 13 -19.42 -4.71 -3.45
N THR A 14 -19.66 -3.68 -4.26
CA THR A 14 -18.60 -2.94 -4.98
C THR A 14 -17.70 -2.18 -3.99
N ALA A 15 -18.26 -1.57 -2.96
CA ALA A 15 -17.51 -0.90 -1.90
C ALA A 15 -16.63 -1.88 -1.12
N LEU A 16 -17.16 -3.04 -0.73
CA LEU A 16 -16.37 -4.10 -0.08
C LEU A 16 -15.28 -4.66 -1.00
N ALA A 17 -15.55 -4.78 -2.30
CA ALA A 17 -14.54 -5.15 -3.29
C ALA A 17 -13.45 -4.08 -3.39
N PHE A 18 -13.82 -2.78 -3.36
CA PHE A 18 -12.86 -1.69 -3.29
C PHE A 18 -11.98 -1.79 -2.04
N ASP A 19 -12.57 -2.00 -0.86
CA ASP A 19 -11.83 -2.11 0.41
C ASP A 19 -10.88 -3.30 0.43
N PHE A 20 -11.32 -4.43 -0.13
CA PHE A 20 -10.47 -5.58 -0.37
C PHE A 20 -9.32 -5.23 -1.33
N THR A 21 -9.60 -4.52 -2.42
CA THR A 21 -8.53 -4.09 -3.34
C THR A 21 -7.54 -3.14 -2.67
N ASN A 22 -8.04 -2.27 -1.79
CA ASN A 22 -7.23 -1.35 -1.02
C ASN A 22 -6.28 -2.13 -0.09
N GLY A 23 -6.82 -3.06 0.70
CA GLY A 23 -6.01 -3.88 1.61
C GLY A 23 -4.84 -4.58 0.92
N PHE A 24 -5.09 -5.24 -0.21
CA PHE A 24 -4.02 -5.95 -0.92
C PHE A 24 -3.00 -4.96 -1.52
N HIS A 25 -3.45 -3.81 -2.04
CA HIS A 25 -2.61 -2.79 -2.68
C HIS A 25 -1.66 -2.15 -1.67
N ASP A 26 -2.22 -1.74 -0.53
CA ASP A 26 -1.54 -0.99 0.52
C ASP A 26 -0.80 -1.87 1.53
N THR A 27 -0.86 -3.20 1.40
CA THR A 27 -0.01 -4.10 2.22
C THR A 27 1.47 -3.73 2.11
N ALA A 28 1.90 -3.25 0.95
CA ALA A 28 3.27 -2.80 0.72
C ALA A 28 3.67 -1.62 1.61
N ASN A 29 2.74 -0.73 1.93
CA ASN A 29 3.00 0.45 2.76
C ASN A 29 3.38 0.06 4.19
N ALA A 30 2.81 -1.02 4.72
CA ALA A 30 3.12 -1.47 6.09
C ALA A 30 4.25 -2.50 6.15
N MET A 31 4.43 -3.33 5.11
CA MET A 31 5.26 -4.54 5.21
C MET A 31 6.45 -4.60 4.25
N ALA A 32 6.55 -3.73 3.24
CA ALA A 32 7.66 -3.82 2.29
C ALA A 32 9.03 -3.60 2.96
N THR A 33 9.12 -2.67 3.91
CA THR A 33 10.34 -2.35 4.67
C THR A 33 10.76 -3.48 5.61
N SER A 34 9.82 -4.05 6.36
CA SER A 34 10.09 -5.17 7.29
C SER A 34 10.41 -6.48 6.55
N ILE A 35 9.87 -6.66 5.34
CA ILE A 35 10.22 -7.77 4.45
C ILE A 35 11.62 -7.56 3.83
N ALA A 36 11.91 -6.36 3.33
CA ALA A 36 13.18 -6.04 2.66
C ALA A 36 14.38 -6.13 3.61
N THR A 37 14.22 -5.67 4.85
CA THR A 37 15.24 -5.76 5.92
C THR A 37 15.38 -7.18 6.49
N GLY A 38 14.47 -8.09 6.14
CA GLY A 38 14.40 -9.44 6.73
C GLY A 38 13.96 -9.45 8.20
N ALA A 39 13.34 -8.38 8.72
CA ALA A 39 12.75 -8.36 10.06
C ALA A 39 11.57 -9.33 10.16
N LEU A 40 10.76 -9.45 9.11
CA LEU A 40 9.65 -10.40 9.01
C LEU A 40 9.75 -11.25 7.75
N ARG A 41 9.33 -12.51 7.86
CA ARG A 41 9.11 -13.36 6.68
C ARG A 41 7.88 -12.86 5.91
N PRO A 42 7.88 -12.88 4.56
CA PRO A 42 6.80 -12.31 3.75
C PRO A 42 5.39 -12.77 4.15
N ARG A 43 5.17 -14.08 4.34
CA ARG A 43 3.85 -14.61 4.74
C ARG A 43 3.44 -14.17 6.16
N THR A 44 4.38 -14.16 7.09
CA THR A 44 4.13 -13.71 8.46
C THR A 44 3.78 -12.22 8.49
N ALA A 45 4.49 -11.41 7.69
CA ALA A 45 4.26 -9.98 7.59
C ALA A 45 2.84 -9.64 7.12
N VAL A 46 2.36 -10.26 6.03
CA VAL A 46 1.02 -9.97 5.50
C VAL A 46 -0.11 -10.47 6.41
N LEU A 47 0.07 -11.61 7.09
CA LEU A 47 -0.92 -12.14 8.05
C LEU A 47 -0.99 -11.30 9.35
N LEU A 48 0.17 -10.83 9.84
CA LEU A 48 0.23 -9.89 10.95
C LEU A 48 -0.45 -8.58 10.55
N SER A 49 -0.13 -8.05 9.38
CA SER A 49 -0.74 -6.83 8.86
C SER A 49 -2.26 -6.97 8.74
N GLY A 50 -2.75 -8.07 8.17
CA GLY A 50 -4.19 -8.33 8.04
C GLY A 50 -4.91 -8.36 9.39
N SER A 51 -4.35 -9.05 10.39
CA SER A 51 -4.89 -9.09 11.75
C SER A 51 -4.96 -7.70 12.39
N LEU A 52 -3.91 -6.88 12.23
CA LEU A 52 -3.86 -5.53 12.78
C LEU A 52 -4.75 -4.54 12.01
N ASN A 53 -4.93 -4.74 10.71
CA ASN A 53 -5.89 -3.99 9.91
C ASN A 53 -7.32 -4.23 10.40
N LEU A 54 -7.66 -5.50 10.67
CA LEU A 54 -8.94 -5.88 11.24
C LEU A 54 -9.17 -5.16 12.57
N ILE A 55 -8.20 -5.17 13.49
CA ILE A 55 -8.30 -4.49 14.79
C ILE A 55 -8.40 -2.98 14.61
N GLY A 56 -7.54 -2.39 13.78
CA GLY A 56 -7.48 -0.95 13.54
C GLY A 56 -8.81 -0.36 13.05
N ALA A 57 -9.53 -1.12 12.23
CA ALA A 57 -10.85 -0.72 11.72
C ALA A 57 -11.91 -0.50 12.82
N PHE A 58 -11.73 -1.06 14.03
CA PHE A 58 -12.63 -0.83 15.17
C PHE A 58 -12.20 0.32 16.09
N LEU A 59 -11.04 0.95 15.85
CA LEU A 59 -10.48 1.93 16.77
C LEU A 59 -11.00 3.36 16.57
N SER A 60 -11.58 3.69 15.42
CA SER A 60 -12.14 5.03 15.16
C SER A 60 -13.22 4.96 14.07
N VAL A 61 -14.05 6.01 14.02
CA VAL A 61 -15.08 6.26 12.99
C VAL A 61 -15.05 7.71 12.46
N GLU A 62 -14.05 8.50 12.85
CA GLU A 62 -13.95 9.95 12.54
C GLU A 62 -13.71 10.25 11.04
N VAL A 63 -12.90 9.43 10.37
CA VAL A 63 -12.64 9.53 8.92
C VAL A 63 -13.91 9.18 8.14
N ALA A 64 -14.67 8.19 8.59
CA ALA A 64 -15.91 7.78 7.93
C ALA A 64 -16.94 8.91 7.88
N ALA A 65 -17.11 9.64 8.99
CA ALA A 65 -17.97 10.83 9.07
C ALA A 65 -17.54 11.91 8.07
N THR A 66 -16.23 12.18 7.97
CA THR A 66 -15.71 13.19 7.03
C THR A 66 -15.91 12.79 5.57
N VAL A 67 -15.79 11.50 5.24
CA VAL A 67 -16.02 11.01 3.87
C VAL A 67 -17.50 11.11 3.49
N ALA A 68 -18.41 10.85 4.42
CA ALA A 68 -19.84 10.98 4.20
C ALA A 68 -20.28 12.46 4.00
N GLU A 69 -19.62 13.43 4.64
CA GLU A 69 -20.07 14.84 4.60
C GLU A 69 -19.29 15.75 3.64
N GLY A 70 -18.05 15.41 3.28
CA GLY A 70 -17.06 16.42 2.91
C GLY A 70 -16.73 16.65 1.43
N ILE A 71 -17.32 15.92 0.48
CA ILE A 71 -16.79 15.84 -0.90
C ILE A 71 -17.81 16.13 -1.99
N VAL A 72 -19.05 15.67 -1.83
CA VAL A 72 -20.12 15.81 -2.83
C VAL A 72 -21.26 16.63 -2.21
N ARG A 73 -21.92 17.47 -3.00
CA ARG A 73 -23.11 18.21 -2.56
C ARG A 73 -24.32 17.27 -2.46
N LEU A 74 -24.37 16.50 -1.39
CA LEU A 74 -25.41 15.49 -1.14
C LEU A 74 -26.82 16.09 -1.01
N ASN A 75 -26.92 17.39 -0.79
CA ASN A 75 -28.18 18.10 -0.69
C ASN A 75 -28.80 18.41 -2.07
N GLU A 76 -28.02 18.30 -3.15
CA GLU A 76 -28.46 18.60 -4.51
C GLU A 76 -28.88 17.33 -5.29
N VAL A 77 -28.48 16.14 -4.83
CA VAL A 77 -28.83 14.84 -5.45
C VAL A 77 -29.21 13.84 -4.38
N GLY A 78 -30.47 13.40 -4.41
CA GLY A 78 -30.99 12.36 -3.53
C GLY A 78 -31.43 11.12 -4.30
N GLY A 79 -31.58 10.00 -3.60
CA GLY A 79 -32.21 8.80 -4.15
C GLY A 79 -31.33 8.02 -5.13
N PRO A 80 -31.92 7.45 -6.21
CA PRO A 80 -31.24 6.55 -7.15
C PRO A 80 -30.00 7.16 -7.82
N ASP A 81 -30.03 8.44 -8.16
CA ASP A 81 -28.93 9.12 -8.87
C ASP A 81 -27.67 9.21 -8.01
N LEU A 82 -27.82 9.42 -6.69
CA LEU A 82 -26.68 9.44 -5.76
C LEU A 82 -26.05 8.04 -5.63
N LEU A 83 -26.87 6.98 -5.58
CA LEU A 83 -26.37 5.60 -5.58
C LEU A 83 -25.58 5.29 -6.86
N GLU A 84 -26.05 5.78 -8.00
CA GLU A 84 -25.40 5.60 -9.29
C GLU A 84 -24.06 6.34 -9.38
N ILE A 85 -23.98 7.59 -8.89
CA ILE A 85 -22.72 8.35 -8.79
C ILE A 85 -21.71 7.63 -7.90
N VAL A 86 -22.14 7.18 -6.71
CA VAL A 86 -21.27 6.47 -5.77
C VAL A 86 -20.76 5.16 -6.38
N PHE A 87 -21.66 4.39 -7.00
CA PHE A 87 -21.32 3.15 -7.69
C PHE A 87 -20.29 3.38 -8.80
N ALA A 88 -20.55 4.33 -9.71
CA ALA A 88 -19.64 4.65 -10.81
C ALA A 88 -18.27 5.11 -10.32
N GLY A 89 -18.23 5.93 -9.27
CA GLY A 89 -17.00 6.38 -8.64
C GLY A 89 -16.19 5.24 -8.02
N LEU A 90 -16.86 4.30 -7.34
CA LEU A 90 -16.23 3.08 -6.81
C LEU A 90 -15.63 2.23 -7.93
N VAL A 91 -16.35 2.02 -9.03
CA VAL A 91 -15.83 1.27 -10.20
C VAL A 91 -14.57 1.94 -10.76
N GLY A 92 -14.58 3.28 -10.89
CA GLY A 92 -13.41 4.06 -11.29
C GLY A 92 -12.20 3.84 -10.38
N GLY A 93 -12.41 3.89 -9.06
CA GLY A 93 -11.38 3.62 -8.06
C GLY A 93 -10.82 2.20 -8.13
N ILE A 94 -11.68 1.18 -8.22
CA ILE A 94 -11.26 -0.23 -8.30
C ILE A 94 -10.44 -0.48 -9.56
N LEU A 95 -10.93 -0.05 -10.72
CA LEU A 95 -10.24 -0.30 -11.99
C LEU A 95 -8.88 0.38 -11.99
N TRP A 96 -8.76 1.60 -11.45
CA TRP A 96 -7.47 2.26 -11.31
C TRP A 96 -6.53 1.52 -10.37
N ASN A 97 -7.00 1.09 -9.20
CA ASN A 97 -6.21 0.29 -8.26
C ASN A 97 -5.68 -1.01 -8.89
N LEU A 98 -6.50 -1.70 -9.68
CA LEU A 98 -6.10 -2.92 -10.37
C LEU A 98 -5.08 -2.66 -11.49
N VAL A 99 -5.22 -1.55 -12.23
CA VAL A 99 -4.24 -1.14 -13.26
C VAL A 99 -2.89 -0.85 -12.62
N THR A 100 -2.85 -0.05 -11.55
CA THR A 100 -1.58 0.31 -10.91
C THR A 100 -0.94 -0.89 -10.23
N TRP A 101 -1.73 -1.78 -9.61
CA TRP A 101 -1.23 -3.06 -9.11
C TRP A 101 -0.62 -3.93 -10.20
N LEU A 102 -1.31 -4.07 -11.35
CA LEU A 102 -0.81 -4.87 -12.46
C LEU A 102 0.54 -4.35 -12.96
N LEU A 103 0.70 -3.02 -12.99
CA LEU A 103 1.95 -2.35 -13.34
C LEU A 103 2.98 -2.32 -12.21
N GLY A 104 2.64 -2.76 -11.00
CA GLY A 104 3.51 -2.70 -9.82
C GLY A 104 3.82 -1.27 -9.37
N LEU A 105 2.94 -0.31 -9.67
CA LEU A 105 3.09 1.09 -9.34
C LEU A 105 2.42 1.39 -7.99
N PRO A 106 3.16 1.88 -6.98
CA PRO A 106 2.58 2.33 -5.72
C PRO A 106 1.75 3.60 -5.94
N SER A 107 0.44 3.44 -6.08
CA SER A 107 -0.56 4.50 -6.11
C SER A 107 -1.31 4.61 -4.79
N SER A 108 -2.13 5.66 -4.65
CA SER A 108 -2.97 5.87 -3.47
C SER A 108 -4.42 5.46 -3.76
N SER A 109 -4.91 4.44 -3.06
CA SER A 109 -6.32 4.03 -3.15
C SER A 109 -7.30 5.16 -2.75
N SER A 110 -6.96 5.95 -1.73
CA SER A 110 -7.73 7.15 -1.35
C SER A 110 -7.96 8.10 -2.52
N HIS A 111 -6.90 8.41 -3.27
CA HIS A 111 -7.00 9.30 -4.43
C HIS A 111 -7.74 8.65 -5.60
N ALA A 112 -7.65 7.33 -5.75
CA ALA A 112 -8.42 6.61 -6.75
C ALA A 112 -9.92 6.66 -6.44
N LEU A 113 -10.31 6.42 -5.18
CA LEU A 113 -11.69 6.53 -4.71
C LEU A 113 -12.25 7.93 -4.94
N PHE A 114 -11.57 8.95 -4.41
CA PHE A 114 -12.05 10.32 -4.54
C PHE A 114 -11.99 10.81 -5.98
N GLY A 115 -10.97 10.43 -6.75
CA GLY A 115 -10.90 10.70 -8.17
C GLY A 115 -12.13 10.17 -8.91
N GLY A 116 -12.45 8.88 -8.72
CA GLY A 116 -13.64 8.25 -9.28
C GLY A 116 -14.94 8.97 -8.91
N LEU A 117 -15.14 9.28 -7.63
CA LEU A 117 -16.32 10.01 -7.14
C LEU A 117 -16.41 11.42 -7.72
N ILE A 118 -15.30 12.16 -7.76
CA ILE A 118 -15.22 13.51 -8.36
C ILE A 118 -15.61 13.42 -9.84
N GLY A 119 -15.05 12.47 -10.59
CA GLY A 119 -15.34 12.30 -12.01
C GLY A 119 -16.80 11.93 -12.29
N ALA A 120 -17.36 10.97 -11.54
CA ALA A 120 -18.77 10.61 -11.64
C ALA A 120 -19.69 11.81 -11.29
N THR A 121 -19.33 12.58 -10.25
CA THR A 121 -20.07 13.78 -9.85
C THR A 121 -20.02 14.87 -10.93
N ILE A 122 -18.85 15.11 -11.54
CA ILE A 122 -18.72 16.08 -12.64
C ILE A 122 -19.57 15.65 -13.84
N ALA A 123 -19.63 14.35 -14.15
CA ALA A 123 -20.45 13.84 -15.24
C ALA A 123 -21.94 14.02 -14.95
N ALA A 124 -22.36 13.82 -13.70
CA ALA A 124 -23.75 13.91 -13.28
C ALA A 124 -24.27 15.35 -13.10
N LEU A 125 -23.47 16.22 -12.49
CA LEU A 125 -23.90 17.53 -12.00
C LEU A 125 -23.11 18.69 -12.61
N GLY A 126 -22.17 18.39 -13.50
CA GLY A 126 -21.22 19.36 -14.01
C GLY A 126 -20.15 19.74 -12.98
N TRP A 127 -19.26 20.64 -13.41
CA TRP A 127 -18.11 21.07 -12.61
C TRP A 127 -18.49 21.64 -11.23
N ASN A 128 -19.66 22.28 -11.12
CA ASN A 128 -20.11 22.94 -9.89
C ASN A 128 -20.73 21.98 -8.86
N GLY A 129 -21.06 20.74 -9.24
CA GLY A 129 -21.55 19.72 -8.31
C GLY A 129 -20.48 19.20 -7.34
N VAL A 130 -19.20 19.45 -7.64
CA VAL A 130 -18.07 19.14 -6.77
C VAL A 130 -17.77 20.33 -5.86
N ILE A 131 -17.58 20.06 -4.57
CA ILE A 131 -17.15 21.08 -3.60
C ILE A 131 -15.63 21.26 -3.75
N TRP A 132 -15.20 22.18 -4.62
CA TRP A 132 -13.76 22.43 -4.85
C TRP A 132 -13.09 23.11 -3.65
N SER A 133 -13.71 24.18 -3.15
CA SER A 133 -13.26 24.94 -1.99
C SER A 133 -14.46 25.57 -1.28
N ALA A 134 -14.62 25.25 0.00
CA ALA A 134 -15.65 25.80 0.87
C ALA A 134 -15.05 25.99 2.29
N GLY A 135 -14.18 26.98 2.44
CA GLY A 135 -13.48 27.23 3.70
C GLY A 135 -12.56 26.06 4.08
N LYS A 136 -12.89 25.33 5.16
CA LYS A 136 -12.15 24.12 5.58
C LYS A 136 -12.61 22.85 4.86
N GLN A 137 -13.67 22.92 4.07
CA GLN A 137 -14.26 21.79 3.34
C GLN A 137 -13.94 21.85 1.84
N GLY A 138 -14.05 20.70 1.18
CA GLY A 138 -13.86 20.56 -0.27
C GLY A 138 -12.59 19.81 -0.68
N VAL A 139 -12.52 19.51 -1.97
CA VAL A 139 -11.48 18.69 -2.60
C VAL A 139 -10.08 19.26 -2.36
N ILE A 140 -9.91 20.58 -2.42
CA ILE A 140 -8.58 21.19 -2.24
C ILE A 140 -8.09 20.98 -0.80
N SER A 141 -8.91 21.29 0.22
CA SER A 141 -8.49 21.23 1.62
C SER A 141 -8.42 19.81 2.18
N LYS A 142 -9.29 18.90 1.70
CA LYS A 142 -9.40 17.52 2.23
C LYS A 142 -8.61 16.48 1.45
N ILE A 143 -8.32 16.73 0.17
CA ILE A 143 -7.66 15.74 -0.71
C ILE A 143 -6.32 16.30 -1.21
N VAL A 144 -6.35 17.39 -1.99
CA VAL A 144 -5.15 17.87 -2.71
C VAL A 144 -4.07 18.37 -1.75
N LEU A 145 -4.44 19.18 -0.76
CA LEU A 145 -3.47 19.76 0.17
C LEU A 145 -2.79 18.69 1.05
N PRO A 146 -3.52 17.76 1.70
CA PRO A 146 -2.90 16.63 2.38
C PRO A 146 -2.00 15.78 1.46
N ALA A 147 -2.40 15.56 0.19
CA ALA A 147 -1.62 14.77 -0.76
C ALA A 147 -0.22 15.35 -1.04
N VAL A 148 -0.10 16.67 -1.04
CA VAL A 148 1.17 17.38 -1.28
C VAL A 148 1.96 17.51 0.02
N LEU A 149 1.30 17.90 1.12
CA LEU A 149 1.98 18.19 2.38
C LEU A 149 2.44 16.92 3.11
N ALA A 150 1.62 15.87 3.15
CA ALA A 150 1.91 14.66 3.91
C ALA A 150 3.25 14.00 3.54
N PRO A 151 3.58 13.71 2.26
CA PRO A 151 4.87 13.12 1.92
C PRO A 151 6.06 14.02 2.27
N VAL A 152 5.91 15.35 2.17
CA VAL A 152 6.97 16.31 2.51
C VAL A 152 7.21 16.34 4.01
N VAL A 153 6.14 16.47 4.81
CA VAL A 153 6.23 16.44 6.27
C VAL A 153 6.80 15.11 6.74
N ALA A 154 6.32 13.99 6.18
CA ALA A 154 6.84 12.67 6.48
C ALA A 154 8.34 12.55 6.17
N ALA A 155 8.79 13.04 5.02
CA ALA A 155 10.20 13.04 4.65
C ALA A 155 11.06 13.87 5.63
N LEU A 156 10.61 15.06 6.02
CA LEU A 156 11.33 15.92 6.95
C LEU A 156 11.43 15.28 8.34
N VAL A 157 10.31 14.80 8.89
CA VAL A 157 10.28 14.18 10.22
C VAL A 157 11.12 12.91 10.23
N ALA A 158 10.99 12.06 9.21
CA ALA A 158 11.75 10.81 9.12
C ALA A 158 13.25 11.07 8.91
N ALA A 159 13.65 12.13 8.21
CA ALA A 159 15.05 12.53 8.05
C ALA A 159 15.65 12.94 9.40
N ILE A 160 14.97 13.79 10.17
CA ILE A 160 15.42 14.22 11.49
C ILE A 160 15.47 13.02 12.46
N ALA A 161 14.43 12.19 12.48
CA ALA A 161 14.37 11.00 13.32
C ALA A 161 15.52 10.03 13.02
N THR A 162 15.78 9.78 11.73
CA THR A 162 16.89 8.92 11.30
C THR A 162 18.23 9.52 11.69
N TRP A 163 18.47 10.80 11.41
CA TRP A 163 19.70 11.47 11.81
C TRP A 163 19.95 11.35 13.32
N LEU A 164 18.92 11.54 14.13
CA LEU A 164 19.01 11.43 15.59
C LEU A 164 19.31 9.99 16.03
N VAL A 165 18.62 9.00 15.46
CA VAL A 165 18.84 7.56 15.75
C VAL A 165 20.31 7.19 15.49
N TYR A 166 20.86 7.54 14.34
CA TYR A 166 22.26 7.24 14.01
C TYR A 166 23.25 8.09 14.83
N ARG A 167 22.89 9.30 15.22
CA ARG A 167 23.74 10.14 16.07
C ARG A 167 23.89 9.57 17.48
N ILE A 168 22.80 9.06 18.06
CA ILE A 168 22.76 8.47 19.40
C ILE A 168 23.44 7.11 19.42
N THR A 169 23.22 6.29 18.38
CA THR A 169 23.72 4.91 18.33
C THR A 169 25.15 4.78 17.81
N ARG A 170 25.81 5.89 17.43
CA ARG A 170 27.15 5.89 16.82
C ARG A 170 28.23 5.21 17.66
N SER A 171 28.09 5.23 18.99
CA SER A 171 29.07 4.65 19.93
C SER A 171 28.69 3.26 20.44
N SER A 172 27.60 2.67 19.93
CA SER A 172 27.07 1.39 20.39
C SER A 172 27.52 0.23 19.51
N ASP A 173 27.51 -0.99 20.06
CA ASP A 173 27.81 -2.22 19.30
C ASP A 173 26.75 -2.44 18.20
N GLU A 174 27.20 -2.50 16.95
CA GLU A 174 26.36 -2.58 15.77
C GLU A 174 25.48 -3.84 15.74
N LYS A 175 25.94 -4.97 16.30
CA LYS A 175 25.15 -6.22 16.35
C LYS A 175 24.02 -6.11 17.38
N VAL A 176 24.29 -5.51 18.53
CA VAL A 176 23.29 -5.31 19.59
C VAL A 176 22.23 -4.31 19.14
N VAL A 177 22.68 -3.20 18.53
CA VAL A 177 21.84 -2.18 17.90
C VAL A 177 20.93 -2.84 16.86
N ASN A 178 21.50 -3.52 15.86
CA ASN A 178 20.70 -4.12 14.78
C ASN A 178 19.67 -5.13 15.29
N ARG A 179 19.98 -5.93 16.31
CA ARG A 179 19.00 -6.85 16.90
C ARG A 179 17.85 -6.11 17.60
N GLY A 180 18.14 -5.06 18.37
CA GLY A 180 17.13 -4.22 19.00
C GLY A 180 16.23 -3.51 18.00
N PHE A 181 16.84 -2.92 16.96
CA PHE A 181 16.12 -2.21 15.91
C PHE A 181 15.25 -3.14 15.05
N ARG A 182 15.62 -4.42 14.85
CA ARG A 182 14.74 -5.40 14.18
C ARG A 182 13.45 -5.65 14.95
N TRP A 183 13.53 -5.80 16.28
CA TRP A 183 12.33 -5.95 17.11
C TRP A 183 11.50 -4.67 17.16
N GLY A 184 12.17 -3.52 17.28
CA GLY A 184 11.50 -2.22 17.17
C GLY A 184 10.75 -2.10 15.84
N GLN A 185 11.39 -2.47 14.74
CA GLN A 185 10.79 -2.43 13.41
C GLN A 185 9.56 -3.32 13.29
N ILE A 186 9.56 -4.52 13.87
CA ILE A 186 8.34 -5.35 13.90
C ILE A 186 7.20 -4.61 14.61
N GLY A 187 7.50 -3.93 15.72
CA GLY A 187 6.54 -3.11 16.45
C GLY A 187 6.03 -1.90 15.65
N SER A 188 6.92 -1.15 15.00
CA SER A 188 6.52 0.01 14.18
C SER A 188 5.77 -0.38 12.91
N ALA A 189 6.17 -1.45 12.21
CA ALA A 189 5.43 -1.98 11.08
C ALA A 189 4.02 -2.41 11.50
N SER A 190 3.90 -3.01 12.69
CA SER A 190 2.61 -3.33 13.30
C SER A 190 1.76 -2.09 13.56
N LEU A 191 2.36 -1.01 14.07
CA LEU A 191 1.66 0.27 14.25
C LEU A 191 1.21 0.88 12.92
N VAL A 192 2.01 0.78 11.85
CA VAL A 192 1.59 1.22 10.51
C VAL A 192 0.41 0.41 10.00
N SER A 193 0.40 -0.92 10.19
CA SER A 193 -0.75 -1.76 9.84
C SER A 193 -2.00 -1.41 10.63
N LEU A 194 -1.87 -1.15 11.93
CA LEU A 194 -2.98 -0.70 12.76
C LEU A 194 -3.52 0.65 12.27
N ALA A 195 -2.62 1.62 12.04
CA ALA A 195 -2.96 2.94 11.53
C ALA A 195 -3.64 2.89 10.15
N HIS A 196 -3.19 1.98 9.28
CA HIS A 196 -3.84 1.72 7.99
C HIS A 196 -5.27 1.24 8.18
N GLY A 197 -5.51 0.24 9.05
CA GLY A 197 -6.88 -0.19 9.38
C GLY A 197 -7.75 0.94 9.91
N THR A 198 -7.21 1.76 10.82
CA THR A 198 -7.91 2.92 11.40
C THR A 198 -8.24 3.99 10.36
N ASN A 199 -7.43 4.17 9.31
CA ASN A 199 -7.62 5.25 8.33
C ASN A 199 -8.38 4.78 7.07
N ASP A 200 -8.11 3.58 6.58
CA ASP A 200 -8.52 3.16 5.23
C ASP A 200 -9.83 2.41 5.21
N ALA A 201 -10.08 1.52 6.18
CA ALA A 201 -11.36 0.84 6.32
C ALA A 201 -12.51 1.86 6.48
N GLN A 202 -12.25 2.96 7.20
CA GLN A 202 -13.21 4.02 7.44
C GLN A 202 -13.67 4.75 6.16
N LYS A 203 -12.82 4.83 5.13
CA LYS A 203 -13.21 5.48 3.88
C LYS A 203 -14.33 4.71 3.21
N THR A 204 -14.19 3.39 3.13
CA THR A 204 -15.23 2.50 2.60
C THR A 204 -16.48 2.52 3.48
N MET A 205 -16.31 2.53 4.82
CA MET A 205 -17.44 2.67 5.74
C MET A 205 -18.26 3.94 5.47
N GLY A 206 -17.59 5.08 5.25
CA GLY A 206 -18.24 6.35 4.91
C GLY A 206 -19.01 6.28 3.58
N ILE A 207 -18.46 5.59 2.57
CA ILE A 207 -19.13 5.40 1.27
C ILE A 207 -20.36 4.49 1.37
N ILE A 208 -20.26 3.38 2.12
CA ILE A 208 -21.42 2.52 2.36
C ILE A 208 -22.49 3.26 3.14
N PHE A 209 -22.10 4.02 4.17
CA PHE A 209 -23.04 4.83 4.95
C PHE A 209 -23.73 5.88 4.09
N LEU A 210 -22.98 6.53 3.20
CA LEU A 210 -23.54 7.45 2.22
C LEU A 210 -24.58 6.76 1.31
N ALA A 211 -24.30 5.55 0.84
CA ALA A 211 -25.26 4.78 0.04
C ALA A 211 -26.53 4.41 0.85
N LEU A 212 -26.40 4.11 2.14
CA LEU A 212 -27.55 3.84 3.01
C LEU A 212 -28.43 5.06 3.24
N ILE A 213 -27.82 6.26 3.33
CA ILE A 213 -28.52 7.55 3.39
C ILE A 213 -29.21 7.82 2.05
N ALA A 214 -28.52 7.61 0.93
CA ALA A 214 -29.08 7.79 -0.42
C ALA A 214 -30.32 6.93 -0.66
N TYR A 215 -30.31 5.69 -0.16
CA TYR A 215 -31.45 4.77 -0.22
C TYR A 215 -32.58 5.13 0.78
N GLY A 216 -32.34 6.03 1.74
CA GLY A 216 -33.33 6.44 2.75
C GLY A 216 -33.48 5.49 3.93
N SER A 217 -32.54 4.56 4.12
CA SER A 217 -32.54 3.63 5.27
C SER A 217 -31.86 4.18 6.52
N ARG A 218 -31.11 5.28 6.38
CA ARG A 218 -30.36 5.94 7.46
C ARG A 218 -30.43 7.45 7.30
N SER A 219 -30.29 8.15 8.42
CA SER A 219 -30.16 9.60 8.46
C SER A 219 -28.71 10.01 8.67
N PRO A 220 -28.27 11.21 8.24
CA PRO A 220 -26.91 11.71 8.47
C PRO A 220 -26.49 11.74 9.95
N SER A 221 -27.45 11.89 10.87
CA SER A 221 -27.22 11.89 12.33
C SER A 221 -27.10 10.49 12.94
N ASP A 222 -27.37 9.43 12.18
CA ASP A 222 -27.32 8.07 12.69
C ASP A 222 -25.87 7.62 12.91
N SER A 223 -25.68 6.72 13.87
CA SER A 223 -24.39 6.07 14.04
C SER A 223 -24.12 5.05 12.94
N LEU A 224 -22.83 4.85 12.65
CA LEU A 224 -22.39 3.88 11.65
C LEU A 224 -22.82 2.46 12.05
N PRO A 225 -23.53 1.70 11.20
CA PRO A 225 -24.00 0.37 11.56
C PRO A 225 -22.83 -0.61 11.78
N LEU A 226 -22.92 -1.44 12.83
CA LEU A 226 -21.88 -2.40 13.17
C LEU A 226 -21.54 -3.36 12.01
N TRP A 227 -22.54 -3.77 11.23
CA TRP A 227 -22.29 -4.66 10.08
C TRP A 227 -21.43 -3.98 9.00
N VAL A 228 -21.52 -2.65 8.83
CA VAL A 228 -20.66 -1.90 7.91
C VAL A 228 -19.22 -1.93 8.41
N ILE A 229 -19.03 -1.69 9.71
CA ILE A 229 -17.70 -1.73 10.35
C ILE A 229 -17.08 -3.12 10.17
N VAL A 230 -17.81 -4.18 10.55
CA VAL A 230 -17.33 -5.56 10.48
C VAL A 230 -17.04 -5.99 9.05
N SER A 231 -17.93 -5.68 8.10
CA SER A 231 -17.73 -6.08 6.69
C SER A 231 -16.54 -5.38 6.04
N CYS A 232 -16.36 -4.08 6.24
CA CYS A 232 -15.16 -3.36 5.79
C CYS A 232 -13.90 -3.91 6.46
N ALA A 233 -13.91 -4.07 7.79
CA ALA A 233 -12.78 -4.61 8.53
C ALA A 233 -12.33 -5.99 8.02
N VAL A 234 -13.28 -6.87 7.71
CA VAL A 234 -12.99 -8.19 7.12
C VAL A 234 -12.48 -8.05 5.68
N ALA A 235 -13.07 -7.19 4.86
CA ALA A 235 -12.67 -6.99 3.47
C ALA A 235 -11.23 -6.48 3.35
N ILE A 236 -10.88 -5.40 4.06
CA ILE A 236 -9.52 -4.84 4.05
C ILE A 236 -8.50 -5.82 4.64
N ALA A 237 -8.84 -6.56 5.72
CA ALA A 237 -7.97 -7.55 6.32
C ALA A 237 -7.72 -8.75 5.40
N ALA A 238 -8.75 -9.22 4.69
CA ALA A 238 -8.65 -10.30 3.72
C ALA A 238 -7.78 -9.91 2.52
N GLY A 239 -7.99 -8.69 1.98
CA GLY A 239 -7.13 -8.13 0.94
C GLY A 239 -5.68 -8.04 1.39
N THR A 240 -5.46 -7.49 2.59
CA THR A 240 -4.12 -7.34 3.17
C THR A 240 -3.41 -8.68 3.35
N SER A 241 -4.14 -9.72 3.75
CA SER A 241 -3.60 -11.06 3.99
C SER A 241 -3.16 -11.78 2.71
N LEU A 242 -3.76 -11.44 1.56
CA LEU A 242 -3.33 -11.94 0.25
C LEU A 242 -2.04 -11.25 -0.25
N GLY A 243 -1.80 -10.03 0.24
CA GLY A 243 -0.65 -9.20 -0.05
C GLY A 243 -0.77 -8.44 -1.36
N GLY A 244 0.31 -7.74 -1.73
CA GLY A 244 0.38 -6.94 -2.95
C GLY A 244 1.73 -7.12 -3.60
N TRP A 245 2.14 -8.38 -3.84
CA TRP A 245 3.54 -8.75 -4.08
C TRP A 245 4.28 -7.92 -5.13
N ARG A 246 3.59 -7.51 -6.20
CA ARG A 246 4.13 -6.62 -7.23
C ARG A 246 4.53 -5.25 -6.67
N ILE A 247 3.69 -4.66 -5.83
CA ILE A 247 3.91 -3.35 -5.19
C ILE A 247 4.90 -3.49 -4.03
N ILE A 248 4.80 -4.57 -3.23
CA ILE A 248 5.75 -4.89 -2.16
C ILE A 248 7.18 -4.91 -2.71
N ARG A 249 7.38 -5.56 -3.86
CA ARG A 249 8.68 -5.60 -4.54
C ARG A 249 9.16 -4.21 -4.94
N THR A 250 8.29 -3.39 -5.51
CA THR A 250 8.62 -2.02 -5.92
C THR A 250 9.00 -1.14 -4.73
N LEU A 251 8.25 -1.17 -3.63
CA LEU A 251 8.54 -0.35 -2.45
C LEU A 251 9.76 -0.85 -1.65
N GLY A 252 9.92 -2.17 -1.52
CA GLY A 252 10.98 -2.76 -0.68
C GLY A 252 12.39 -2.59 -1.23
N LYS A 253 12.55 -2.53 -2.56
CA LYS A 253 13.87 -2.38 -3.24
C LYS A 253 14.01 -1.10 -4.07
N GLY A 254 12.97 -0.29 -4.19
CA GLY A 254 12.87 0.71 -5.25
C GLY A 254 13.43 2.09 -4.95
N LEU A 255 13.41 2.57 -3.70
CA LEU A 255 13.68 3.98 -3.38
C LEU A 255 15.04 4.23 -2.75
N VAL A 256 15.31 3.51 -1.65
CA VAL A 256 16.50 3.63 -0.80
C VAL A 256 16.81 2.23 -0.27
N ASP A 257 18.07 1.91 -0.06
CA ASP A 257 18.43 0.68 0.65
C ASP A 257 18.18 0.88 2.16
N ILE A 258 17.20 0.16 2.69
CA ILE A 258 16.69 0.35 4.06
C ILE A 258 17.34 -0.66 4.99
N THR A 259 17.87 -0.16 6.11
CA THR A 259 18.31 -0.97 7.25
C THR A 259 17.28 -0.92 8.39
N PRO A 260 17.31 -1.83 9.38
CA PRO A 260 16.33 -1.84 10.47
C PRO A 260 16.17 -0.51 11.24
N PRO A 261 17.23 0.27 11.53
CA PRO A 261 17.06 1.58 12.16
C PRO A 261 16.30 2.59 11.28
N GLN A 262 16.57 2.60 9.97
CA GLN A 262 15.79 3.41 9.02
C GLN A 262 14.34 2.91 8.94
N GLY A 263 14.14 1.59 8.91
CA GLY A 263 12.80 0.98 8.90
C GLY A 263 11.96 1.42 10.11
N LEU A 264 12.52 1.32 11.32
CA LEU A 264 11.88 1.79 12.54
C LEU A 264 11.52 3.29 12.48
N ALA A 265 12.47 4.13 12.05
CA ALA A 265 12.24 5.57 11.94
C ALA A 265 11.14 5.92 10.91
N ALA A 266 11.17 5.27 9.74
CA ALA A 266 10.20 5.47 8.67
C ALA A 266 8.78 5.07 9.14
N GLU A 267 8.65 3.86 9.66
CA GLU A 267 7.37 3.28 10.07
C GLU A 267 6.78 4.03 11.27
N SER A 268 7.60 4.43 12.24
CA SER A 268 7.14 5.21 13.40
C SER A 268 6.63 6.59 12.96
N THR A 269 7.35 7.25 12.05
CA THR A 269 6.94 8.54 11.47
C THR A 269 5.62 8.39 10.70
N SER A 270 5.51 7.35 9.87
CA SER A 270 4.29 7.08 9.10
C SER A 270 3.11 6.76 10.00
N ALA A 271 3.27 5.89 11.00
CA ALA A 271 2.22 5.54 11.94
C ALA A 271 1.72 6.77 12.70
N ALA A 272 2.64 7.62 13.18
CA ALA A 272 2.28 8.87 13.86
C ALA A 272 1.46 9.79 12.95
N ILE A 273 1.92 10.06 11.73
CA ILE A 273 1.21 10.94 10.78
C ILE A 273 -0.16 10.37 10.40
N ILE A 274 -0.25 9.07 10.12
CA ILE A 274 -1.52 8.43 9.73
C ILE A 274 -2.51 8.46 10.89
N LEU A 275 -2.09 8.10 12.12
CA LEU A 275 -2.96 8.11 13.29
C LEU A 275 -3.40 9.53 13.66
N THR A 276 -2.50 10.51 13.61
CA THR A 276 -2.86 11.92 13.85
C THR A 276 -3.84 12.42 12.78
N SER A 277 -3.63 12.06 11.50
CA SER A 277 -4.57 12.41 10.44
C SER A 277 -5.94 11.78 10.64
N ALA A 278 -5.98 10.49 11.01
CA ALA A 278 -7.20 9.77 11.30
C ALA A 278 -7.95 10.39 12.49
N HIS A 279 -7.23 10.83 13.53
CA HIS A 279 -7.80 11.53 14.68
C HIS A 279 -8.48 12.86 14.31
N PHE A 280 -7.95 13.56 13.30
CA PHE A 280 -8.58 14.77 12.77
C PHE A 280 -9.61 14.48 11.65
N GLY A 281 -9.92 13.20 11.39
CA GLY A 281 -10.82 12.79 10.32
C GLY A 281 -10.32 13.15 8.92
N LEU A 282 -9.03 13.42 8.74
CA LEU A 282 -8.47 13.82 7.45
C LEU A 282 -8.12 12.58 6.63
N PRO A 283 -8.75 12.36 5.45
CA PRO A 283 -8.49 11.18 4.65
C PRO A 283 -7.15 11.32 3.93
N LEU A 284 -6.09 10.83 4.57
CA LEU A 284 -4.72 10.93 4.09
C LEU A 284 -4.30 9.71 3.27
N SER A 285 -3.37 9.93 2.35
CA SER A 285 -2.72 8.87 1.58
C SER A 285 -1.60 8.21 2.38
N THR A 286 -1.84 6.98 2.78
CA THR A 286 -0.86 6.05 3.37
C THR A 286 0.33 5.84 2.44
N THR A 287 0.11 5.56 1.14
CA THR A 287 1.19 5.35 0.17
C THR A 287 2.14 6.53 0.08
N GLN A 288 1.61 7.76 -0.05
CA GLN A 288 2.45 8.96 -0.14
C GLN A 288 3.19 9.23 1.18
N THR A 289 2.51 9.05 2.31
CA THR A 289 3.08 9.29 3.64
C THR A 289 4.21 8.30 3.95
N VAL A 290 4.00 7.01 3.70
CA VAL A 290 5.03 5.99 3.87
C VAL A 290 6.19 6.20 2.91
N THR A 291 5.91 6.49 1.64
CA THR A 291 6.97 6.77 0.66
C THR A 291 7.80 8.00 1.06
N GLY A 292 7.13 9.06 1.53
CA GLY A 292 7.76 10.25 2.08
C GLY A 292 8.67 9.92 3.26
N SER A 293 8.18 9.16 4.23
CA SER A 293 8.99 8.68 5.36
C SER A 293 10.22 7.89 4.89
N ILE A 294 10.05 6.92 3.98
CA ILE A 294 11.17 6.11 3.44
C ILE A 294 12.22 7.00 2.80
N LEU A 295 11.81 7.93 1.92
CA LEU A 295 12.69 8.92 1.30
C LEU A 295 13.44 9.73 2.36
N GLY A 296 12.70 10.22 3.37
CA GLY A 296 13.25 10.97 4.49
C GLY A 296 14.35 10.21 5.23
N THR A 297 14.16 8.93 5.50
CA THR A 297 15.20 8.12 6.15
C THR A 297 16.45 7.95 5.31
N GLY A 298 16.31 7.89 3.98
CA GLY A 298 17.47 7.91 3.07
C GLY A 298 18.25 9.22 3.17
N LEU A 299 17.55 10.35 3.12
CA LEU A 299 18.16 11.69 3.24
C LEU A 299 18.83 11.88 4.60
N GLY A 300 18.15 11.51 5.70
CA GLY A 300 18.69 11.63 7.06
C GLY A 300 19.88 10.71 7.34
N ARG A 301 20.00 9.59 6.60
CA ARG A 301 21.13 8.67 6.67
C ARG A 301 22.31 9.07 5.78
N GLY A 302 22.06 9.91 4.77
CA GLY A 302 23.00 10.14 3.67
C GLY A 302 23.13 8.94 2.72
N ALA A 303 22.05 8.17 2.56
CA ALA A 303 22.01 7.01 1.66
C ALA A 303 21.70 7.43 0.21
N GLU A 304 22.07 6.59 -0.75
CA GLU A 304 21.75 6.81 -2.17
C GLU A 304 20.24 6.70 -2.40
N VAL A 305 19.67 7.73 -3.04
CA VAL A 305 18.23 7.79 -3.40
C VAL A 305 18.07 7.53 -4.89
N ARG A 306 17.20 6.59 -5.24
CA ARG A 306 16.87 6.24 -6.62
C ARG A 306 15.80 7.20 -7.17
N TRP A 307 16.20 8.42 -7.52
CA TRP A 307 15.32 9.50 -7.98
C TRP A 307 14.42 9.13 -9.16
N GLN A 308 14.89 8.25 -10.06
CA GLN A 308 14.08 7.77 -11.18
C GLN A 308 12.84 7.00 -10.73
N VAL A 309 12.94 6.21 -9.65
CA VAL A 309 11.81 5.46 -9.10
C VAL A 309 10.84 6.41 -8.40
N LEU A 310 11.34 7.37 -7.63
CA LEU A 310 10.51 8.42 -7.03
C LEU A 310 9.74 9.21 -8.10
N GLY A 311 10.40 9.60 -9.19
CA GLY A 311 9.76 10.32 -10.29
C GLY A 311 8.60 9.52 -10.91
N ARG A 312 8.78 8.21 -11.11
CA ARG A 312 7.68 7.32 -11.59
C ARG A 312 6.52 7.25 -10.61
N MET A 313 6.79 7.21 -9.31
CA MET A 313 5.76 7.22 -8.26
C MET A 313 4.99 8.54 -8.24
N VAL A 314 5.68 9.68 -8.26
CA VAL A 314 5.05 11.02 -8.29
C VAL A 314 4.15 11.18 -9.51
N VAL A 315 4.59 10.72 -10.69
CA VAL A 315 3.74 10.71 -11.90
C VAL A 315 2.50 9.85 -11.67
N ALA A 316 2.64 8.65 -11.11
CA ALA A 316 1.48 7.80 -10.79
C ALA A 316 0.53 8.47 -9.79
N TRP A 317 1.04 9.21 -8.79
CA TRP A 317 0.23 9.92 -7.81
C TRP A 317 -0.56 11.06 -8.43
N VAL A 318 0.08 11.90 -9.25
CA VAL A 318 -0.58 13.02 -9.94
C VAL A 318 -1.65 12.50 -10.92
N LEU A 319 -1.37 11.40 -11.62
CA LEU A 319 -2.30 10.81 -12.58
C LEU A 319 -3.44 10.01 -11.93
N THR A 320 -3.31 9.61 -10.66
CA THR A 320 -4.29 8.74 -10.00
C THR A 320 -5.67 9.38 -9.91
N LEU A 321 -5.75 10.61 -9.39
CA LEU A 321 -7.01 11.32 -9.23
C LEU A 321 -7.71 11.57 -10.59
N PRO A 322 -7.07 12.18 -11.61
CA PRO A 322 -7.75 12.46 -12.88
C PRO A 322 -8.11 11.19 -13.65
N LEU A 323 -7.26 10.17 -13.69
CA LEU A 323 -7.54 8.97 -14.48
C LEU A 323 -8.61 8.09 -13.83
N ALA A 324 -8.62 7.96 -12.50
CA ALA A 324 -9.74 7.34 -11.80
C ALA A 324 -11.04 8.13 -12.02
N GLY A 325 -10.98 9.45 -12.05
CA GLY A 325 -12.12 10.32 -12.36
C GLY A 325 -12.65 10.17 -13.78
N VAL A 326 -11.78 10.06 -14.79
CA VAL A 326 -12.22 9.77 -16.17
C VAL A 326 -12.95 8.44 -16.23
N VAL A 327 -12.44 7.40 -15.57
CA VAL A 327 -13.12 6.10 -15.53
C VAL A 327 -14.46 6.20 -14.79
N GLY A 328 -14.52 6.92 -13.66
CA GLY A 328 -15.76 7.17 -12.93
C GLY A 328 -16.81 7.91 -13.76
N ALA A 329 -16.40 8.95 -14.50
CA ALA A 329 -17.26 9.70 -15.41
C ALA A 329 -17.82 8.83 -16.55
N ILE A 330 -16.98 7.98 -17.17
CA ILE A 330 -17.39 7.03 -18.21
C ILE A 330 -18.37 6.01 -17.64
N CYS A 331 -18.09 5.46 -16.45
CA CYS A 331 -18.98 4.49 -15.80
C CYS A 331 -20.33 5.11 -15.47
N TRP A 332 -20.36 6.35 -14.98
CA TRP A 332 -21.60 7.07 -14.73
C TRP A 332 -22.38 7.30 -16.04
N GLY A 333 -21.72 7.80 -17.08
CA GLY A 333 -22.38 8.04 -18.37
C GLY A 333 -22.94 6.76 -19.00
N LEU A 334 -22.26 5.62 -18.83
CA LEU A 334 -22.74 4.32 -19.30
C LEU A 334 -23.93 3.82 -18.49
N ALA A 335 -23.86 3.89 -17.16
CA ALA A 335 -24.96 3.47 -16.30
C ALA A 335 -26.20 4.35 -16.56
N HIS A 336 -26.02 5.66 -16.57
CA HIS A 336 -27.12 6.63 -16.68
C HIS A 336 -27.75 6.60 -18.08
N GLY A 337 -26.94 6.45 -19.13
CA GLY A 337 -27.43 6.37 -20.51
C GLY A 337 -28.27 5.13 -20.79
N ILE A 338 -28.00 4.01 -20.12
CA ILE A 338 -28.84 2.79 -20.20
C ILE A 338 -30.04 2.91 -19.27
N GLY A 339 -29.84 3.50 -18.09
CA GLY A 339 -30.87 3.79 -17.10
C GLY A 339 -31.19 2.63 -16.15
N GLY A 340 -31.51 3.01 -14.92
CA GLY A 340 -32.00 2.11 -13.87
C GLY A 340 -31.06 0.94 -13.56
N LEU A 341 -31.64 -0.18 -13.16
CA LEU A 341 -30.89 -1.37 -12.78
C LEU A 341 -30.06 -1.96 -13.95
N ALA A 342 -30.54 -1.83 -15.19
CA ALA A 342 -29.85 -2.38 -16.36
C ALA A 342 -28.49 -1.70 -16.57
N GLY A 343 -28.42 -0.37 -16.45
CA GLY A 343 -27.16 0.36 -16.56
C GLY A 343 -26.15 -0.02 -15.49
N VAL A 344 -26.60 -0.13 -14.23
CA VAL A 344 -25.78 -0.58 -13.11
C VAL A 344 -25.23 -1.99 -13.34
N LEU A 345 -26.06 -2.92 -13.80
CA LEU A 345 -25.65 -4.30 -14.09
C LEU A 345 -24.62 -4.38 -15.24
N VAL A 346 -24.78 -3.55 -16.28
CA VAL A 346 -23.82 -3.49 -17.40
C VAL A 346 -22.46 -3.01 -16.91
N VAL A 347 -22.41 -1.90 -16.16
CA VAL A 347 -21.16 -1.38 -15.60
C VAL A 347 -20.54 -2.38 -14.62
N PHE A 348 -21.34 -3.07 -13.81
CA PHE A 348 -20.87 -4.12 -12.90
C PHE A 348 -20.25 -5.31 -13.67
N ALA A 349 -20.87 -5.72 -14.78
CA ALA A 349 -20.32 -6.76 -15.65
C ALA A 349 -18.99 -6.32 -16.31
N VAL A 350 -18.90 -5.05 -16.74
CA VAL A 350 -17.65 -4.46 -17.26
C VAL A 350 -16.55 -4.47 -16.20
N LEU A 351 -16.85 -4.11 -14.96
CA LEU A 351 -15.91 -4.19 -13.84
C LEU A 351 -15.37 -5.62 -13.67
N ILE A 352 -16.25 -6.63 -13.62
CA ILE A 352 -15.85 -8.03 -13.47
C ILE A 352 -14.98 -8.49 -14.65
N ALA A 353 -15.37 -8.15 -15.88
CA ALA A 353 -14.63 -8.52 -17.09
C ALA A 353 -13.22 -7.93 -17.08
N LEU A 354 -13.08 -6.61 -16.84
CA LEU A 354 -11.79 -5.94 -16.80
C LEU A 354 -10.92 -6.43 -15.64
N ALA A 355 -11.50 -6.63 -14.45
CA ALA A 355 -10.79 -7.20 -13.30
C ALA A 355 -10.26 -8.61 -13.62
N THR A 356 -11.08 -9.43 -14.27
CA THR A 356 -10.68 -10.79 -14.70
C THR A 356 -9.56 -10.75 -15.73
N ILE A 357 -9.63 -9.86 -16.72
CA ILE A 357 -8.58 -9.68 -17.73
C ILE A 357 -7.26 -9.26 -17.07
N MET A 358 -7.30 -8.29 -16.16
CA MET A 358 -6.11 -7.83 -15.44
C MET A 358 -5.52 -8.94 -14.57
N TRP A 359 -6.35 -9.70 -13.88
CA TRP A 359 -5.91 -10.86 -13.09
C TRP A 359 -5.29 -11.95 -13.96
N LEU A 360 -5.91 -12.33 -15.09
CA LEU A 360 -5.33 -13.30 -16.04
C LEU A 360 -4.00 -12.80 -16.60
N ARG A 361 -3.88 -11.51 -16.92
CA ARG A 361 -2.63 -10.90 -17.36
C ARG A 361 -1.56 -10.95 -16.28
N SER A 362 -1.94 -10.75 -15.01
CA SER A 362 -1.00 -10.81 -13.87
C SER A 362 -0.34 -12.18 -13.72
N ARG A 363 -1.02 -13.26 -14.15
CA ARG A 363 -0.52 -14.66 -14.09
C ARG A 363 0.62 -14.94 -15.08
N ARG A 364 0.83 -14.09 -16.09
CA ARG A 364 1.92 -14.26 -17.08
C ARG A 364 3.30 -13.94 -16.51
N ALA A 365 3.38 -13.10 -15.48
CA ALA A 365 4.62 -12.73 -14.80
C ALA A 365 4.40 -12.78 -13.28
N PRO A 366 4.29 -13.99 -12.69
CA PRO A 366 3.88 -14.14 -11.30
C PRO A 366 4.92 -13.58 -10.32
N VAL A 367 4.45 -12.76 -9.38
CA VAL A 367 5.21 -12.33 -8.20
C VAL A 367 4.50 -12.86 -6.96
N HIS A 368 5.24 -13.57 -6.11
CA HIS A 368 4.76 -14.28 -4.94
C HIS A 368 5.74 -14.12 -3.77
N ALA A 369 5.34 -14.56 -2.58
CA ALA A 369 6.13 -14.50 -1.36
C ALA A 369 7.56 -15.09 -1.49
N SER A 370 7.79 -16.06 -2.38
CA SER A 370 9.09 -16.68 -2.58
C SER A 370 10.05 -15.89 -3.49
N ASN A 371 9.53 -15.04 -4.38
CA ASN A 371 10.35 -14.30 -5.36
C ASN A 371 10.22 -12.77 -5.22
N VAL A 372 9.48 -12.27 -4.23
CA VAL A 372 9.30 -10.83 -3.98
C VAL A 372 10.62 -10.11 -3.74
N ASN A 373 11.62 -10.82 -3.21
CA ASN A 373 12.96 -10.31 -2.95
C ASN A 373 13.99 -10.67 -4.04
N ALA A 374 13.59 -11.23 -5.19
CA ALA A 374 14.50 -11.55 -6.29
C ALA A 374 15.02 -10.29 -7.01
N GLU A 375 16.17 -10.36 -7.66
CA GLU A 375 16.73 -9.24 -8.45
C GLU A 375 15.88 -8.94 -9.69
N TRP A 376 15.87 -7.69 -10.14
CA TRP A 376 14.94 -7.19 -11.19
C TRP A 376 15.09 -7.89 -12.57
N GLY A 377 16.10 -8.76 -12.76
CA GLY A 377 16.33 -9.55 -13.98
C GLY A 377 16.08 -11.07 -13.87
N GLU A 378 15.73 -11.61 -12.69
CA GLU A 378 15.61 -13.07 -12.47
C GLU A 378 14.18 -13.63 -12.65
N LEU A 379 13.24 -12.84 -13.16
CA LEU A 379 11.90 -13.38 -13.43
C LEU A 379 11.98 -14.36 -14.61
N PRO A 380 11.49 -15.61 -14.45
CA PRO A 380 11.46 -16.54 -15.57
C PRO A 380 10.61 -15.94 -16.69
N SER A 381 11.21 -15.84 -17.88
CA SER A 381 10.52 -15.45 -19.10
C SER A 381 9.27 -16.30 -19.27
N PRO A 382 8.12 -15.71 -19.68
CA PRO A 382 6.92 -16.49 -19.96
C PRO A 382 7.20 -17.42 -21.14
N GLY A 383 7.51 -18.68 -20.86
CA GLY A 383 7.85 -19.69 -21.88
C GLY A 383 8.76 -20.82 -21.41
N ALA A 384 9.46 -20.70 -20.28
CA ALA A 384 10.37 -21.76 -19.81
C ALA A 384 9.70 -22.69 -18.78
N ALA A 385 8.64 -23.40 -19.17
CA ALA A 385 8.22 -24.60 -18.45
C ALA A 385 9.02 -25.79 -19.01
N GLY A 386 10.26 -25.96 -18.54
CA GLY A 386 11.00 -27.21 -18.70
C GLY A 386 10.54 -28.24 -17.66
N PRO A 387 10.51 -29.54 -17.98
CA PRO A 387 9.97 -30.55 -17.07
C PRO A 387 10.79 -30.60 -15.78
N ALA A 388 10.09 -30.72 -14.66
CA ALA A 388 10.67 -30.80 -13.33
C ALA A 388 11.74 -31.91 -13.26
N SER A 389 13.02 -31.53 -13.13
CA SER A 389 14.05 -32.48 -12.71
C SER A 389 14.02 -32.58 -11.19
N ALA A 390 13.63 -33.75 -10.70
CA ALA A 390 13.74 -34.13 -9.31
C ALA A 390 15.22 -34.26 -8.88
N THR A 391 15.43 -34.05 -7.57
CA THR A 391 16.54 -34.53 -6.70
C THR A 391 17.94 -33.89 -6.81
N ALA A 392 18.35 -33.22 -5.72
CA ALA A 392 19.29 -33.78 -4.71
C ALA A 392 19.29 -32.92 -3.41
N PRO A 393 19.39 -33.52 -2.21
CA PRO A 393 19.43 -32.79 -0.93
C PRO A 393 20.86 -32.32 -0.56
N PRO A 394 21.02 -31.42 0.43
CA PRO A 394 22.30 -30.79 0.76
C PRO A 394 23.20 -31.72 1.59
N SER A 395 24.50 -31.74 1.29
CA SER A 395 25.52 -32.43 2.10
C SER A 395 26.00 -31.51 3.24
N GLU A 396 25.71 -31.92 4.47
CA GLU A 396 26.38 -31.44 5.70
C GLU A 396 27.46 -32.45 6.13
N ALA A 397 28.61 -31.88 6.50
CA ALA A 397 29.65 -32.28 7.46
C ALA A 397 29.78 -33.74 7.97
N ALA A 398 31.00 -34.28 7.84
CA ALA A 398 31.71 -35.10 8.83
C ALA A 398 33.22 -35.01 8.48
N ALA A 399 34.13 -34.42 9.27
CA ALA A 399 34.62 -34.84 10.59
C ALA A 399 35.11 -36.30 10.62
N HIS A 400 36.44 -36.48 10.51
CA HIS A 400 37.33 -37.57 10.95
C HIS A 400 38.60 -37.45 10.09
N GLY A 401 39.85 -37.41 10.56
CA GLY A 401 40.48 -37.84 11.81
C GLY A 401 41.84 -38.41 11.38
N ASP A 402 42.95 -37.76 11.76
CA ASP A 402 44.31 -38.31 11.59
C ASP A 402 44.48 -39.61 12.40
N PRO A 403 45.39 -40.50 11.97
CA PRO A 403 46.62 -40.64 12.76
C PRO A 403 47.92 -40.93 11.96
N VAL A 404 48.99 -40.21 12.32
CA VAL A 404 50.30 -40.71 12.80
C VAL A 404 51.00 -41.85 12.03
N SER A 405 52.14 -41.56 11.37
CA SER A 405 53.53 -41.89 11.80
C SER A 405 54.57 -42.10 10.68
N ARG A 406 55.67 -41.36 10.83
CA ARG A 406 57.10 -41.75 10.83
C ARG A 406 57.89 -42.16 9.56
N ASP A 407 59.05 -41.51 9.52
CA ASP A 407 60.40 -41.92 9.10
C ASP A 407 60.87 -41.64 7.66
N GLY A 408 62.02 -40.97 7.56
CA GLY A 408 62.74 -40.75 6.29
C GLY A 408 63.71 -39.58 6.28
N GLU A 409 64.76 -39.66 7.09
CA GLU A 409 65.93 -38.77 7.19
C GLU A 409 66.71 -38.61 5.85
N SER A 410 67.19 -37.39 5.53
CA SER A 410 68.42 -37.11 4.75
C SER A 410 68.58 -35.60 4.54
N THR A 411 69.24 -34.88 5.46
CA THR A 411 70.65 -34.44 5.42
C THR A 411 71.03 -33.25 4.49
N ARG A 412 71.53 -32.20 5.17
CA ARG A 412 72.63 -31.27 4.83
C ARG A 412 72.41 -30.11 3.84
N GLY A 413 72.69 -28.90 4.33
CA GLY A 413 73.06 -27.74 3.50
C GLY A 413 72.92 -26.36 4.16
N SER A 414 73.87 -26.01 5.02
CA SER A 414 74.18 -24.68 5.62
C SER A 414 74.07 -23.48 4.65
N ALA A 415 73.28 -22.43 4.94
CA ALA A 415 73.60 -21.17 5.69
C ALA A 415 73.98 -19.97 4.76
N PRO A 416 74.08 -18.69 5.22
CA PRO A 416 73.11 -17.62 4.94
C PRO A 416 73.72 -16.28 4.39
N SER A 417 72.94 -15.18 4.41
CA SER A 417 73.30 -13.73 4.22
C SER A 417 73.31 -13.18 2.77
N GLN A 418 72.89 -11.97 2.39
CA GLN A 418 72.30 -10.76 3.01
C GLN A 418 71.77 -9.84 1.84
N PRO A 419 70.97 -8.77 2.09
CA PRO A 419 70.49 -7.77 1.11
C PRO A 419 71.38 -6.48 1.14
N PRO A 420 70.96 -5.24 0.74
CA PRO A 420 70.21 -4.68 -0.41
C PRO A 420 70.99 -3.52 -1.13
N VAL A 421 70.63 -3.07 -2.35
CA VAL A 421 71.03 -1.72 -2.84
C VAL A 421 69.93 -1.04 -3.70
N ARG A 422 69.80 0.28 -3.52
CA ARG A 422 68.80 1.24 -4.02
C ARG A 422 69.21 1.96 -5.33
N ARG A 423 68.18 2.39 -6.11
CA ARG A 423 67.98 3.72 -6.77
C ARG A 423 68.93 4.16 -7.92
N PRO A 424 68.62 5.22 -8.71
CA PRO A 424 67.59 6.30 -8.62
C PRO A 424 66.16 5.90 -8.92
#